data_AF-A0A453FZQ0-F1
#
_entry.id   AF-A0A453FZQ0-F1
#
_cell.length_a   1.000
_cell.length_b   1.000
_cell.length_c   1.000
_cell.angle_alpha   90.00
_cell.angle_beta   90.00
_cell.angle_gamma   90.00
#
_symmetry.space_group_name_H-M   'P 1'
#
loop_
_entity.id
_entity.type
_entity.pdbx_description
1 polymer ?
#
loop_
_entity_poly.entity_id
_entity_poly.type
_entity_poly.pdbx_seq_one_letter_code
_entity_poly.pdbx_strand_id
1 'polypeptide(L)'
;MPRKRNGYGDGHEGVPSKKPKRPPPRNRASPNSLLTACKGLSDGRKNAIDEMDFKSLREIKCGHPFSFLSEWLARLYEPKSREVVVPGRGRIPVNEESVHRVMGVPRGREDVPYNLPTEADIELGIEMFGELGHTPKMTDVLDLITSSVNIDEKFKPMWLMLAGNIVIAPTTSNKISPRWYGVLQNINRVKDLN
;
A
#
# COMPACT_ATOMS: atom_id res chain seq x y z
N MET A 1 46.74 57.03 -19.63
CA MET A 1 47.41 57.24 -18.33
C MET A 1 47.36 58.74 -17.99
N PRO A 2 47.35 59.21 -16.72
CA PRO A 2 46.98 58.53 -15.46
C PRO A 2 46.24 59.39 -14.38
N ARG A 3 45.56 58.69 -13.43
CA ARG A 3 45.46 58.89 -11.94
C ARG A 3 44.62 60.08 -11.37
N LYS A 4 43.88 59.98 -10.25
CA LYS A 4 44.01 59.14 -9.02
C LYS A 4 42.74 59.26 -8.11
N ARG A 5 42.34 58.13 -7.46
CA ARG A 5 41.99 57.87 -6.01
C ARG A 5 40.89 58.70 -5.31
N ASN A 6 40.03 58.24 -4.39
CA ASN A 6 39.89 57.15 -3.39
C ASN A 6 38.36 57.05 -3.05
N GLY A 7 37.75 56.06 -2.38
CA GLY A 7 38.19 54.89 -1.62
C GLY A 7 37.01 54.27 -0.83
N TYR A 8 37.30 53.14 -0.18
CA TYR A 8 36.67 52.54 1.00
C TYR A 8 35.19 52.09 1.00
N GLY A 9 34.99 50.81 1.31
CA GLY A 9 33.77 50.31 1.95
C GLY A 9 33.33 48.91 1.52
N ASP A 10 34.14 47.90 1.81
CA ASP A 10 33.76 46.49 1.67
C ASP A 10 32.85 46.09 2.84
N GLY A 11 31.73 45.42 2.55
CA GLY A 11 30.72 45.09 3.55
C GLY A 11 29.37 44.67 2.99
N HIS A 12 29.34 43.81 1.98
CA HIS A 12 28.12 43.04 1.71
C HIS A 12 28.23 41.69 2.42
N GLU A 13 27.61 41.59 3.59
CA GLU A 13 27.23 40.31 4.18
C GLU A 13 26.49 39.50 3.11
N GLY A 14 27.15 38.45 2.62
CA GLY A 14 26.56 37.48 1.71
C GLY A 14 25.40 36.81 2.43
N VAL A 15 24.17 37.15 2.02
CA VAL A 15 22.96 36.44 2.42
C VAL A 15 23.20 34.95 2.16
N PRO A 16 23.06 34.06 3.16
CA PRO A 16 23.24 32.64 2.92
C PRO A 16 22.18 32.20 1.91
N SER A 17 22.62 31.82 0.72
CA SER A 17 21.75 31.22 -0.29
C SER A 17 21.03 30.04 0.34
N LYS A 18 19.73 30.18 0.56
CA LYS A 18 18.87 29.10 1.05
C LYS A 18 19.01 27.95 0.06
N LYS A 19 19.72 26.89 0.47
CA LYS A 19 19.76 25.64 -0.29
C LYS A 19 18.31 25.26 -0.63
N PRO A 20 17.99 24.96 -1.90
CA PRO A 20 16.63 24.60 -2.28
C PRO A 20 16.18 23.44 -1.40
N LYS A 21 15.06 23.64 -0.68
CA LYS A 21 14.45 22.57 0.12
C LYS A 21 14.11 21.45 -0.86
N ARG A 22 14.78 20.30 -0.72
CA ARG A 22 14.43 19.11 -1.52
C ARG A 22 12.96 18.79 -1.24
N PRO A 23 12.16 18.50 -2.28
CA PRO A 23 10.79 18.07 -2.06
C PRO A 23 10.79 16.84 -1.16
N PRO A 24 9.78 16.68 -0.29
CA PRO A 24 9.69 15.52 0.57
C PRO A 24 9.70 14.23 -0.27
N PRO A 25 10.24 13.13 0.26
CA PRO A 25 10.21 11.83 -0.40
C PRO A 25 8.77 11.49 -0.81
N ARG A 26 8.59 11.11 -2.07
CA ARG A 26 7.26 10.75 -2.58
C ARG A 26 6.90 9.36 -2.08
N ASN A 27 5.99 9.29 -1.11
CA ASN A 27 5.39 8.04 -0.68
C ASN A 27 4.17 7.72 -1.55
N ARG A 28 4.18 6.58 -2.26
CA ARG A 28 3.03 6.09 -3.06
C ARG A 28 2.17 5.08 -2.30
N ALA A 29 2.55 4.68 -1.09
CA ALA A 29 1.84 3.72 -0.25
C ALA A 29 0.79 4.41 0.65
N SER A 30 -0.11 5.21 0.05
CA SER A 30 -1.23 5.77 0.81
C SER A 30 -2.39 4.76 0.83
N PRO A 31 -2.82 4.28 2.01
CA PRO A 31 -3.95 3.37 2.11
C PRO A 31 -5.31 4.09 2.02
N ASN A 32 -5.35 5.37 1.66
CA ASN A 32 -6.57 6.18 1.70
C ASN A 32 -7.73 5.62 0.84
N SER A 33 -7.40 4.96 -0.29
CA SER A 33 -8.41 4.25 -1.09
C SER A 33 -9.01 3.07 -0.32
N LEU A 34 -8.22 2.33 0.46
CA LEU A 34 -8.72 1.27 1.33
C LEU A 34 -9.58 1.82 2.47
N LEU A 35 -9.18 2.92 3.10
CA LEU A 35 -10.04 3.61 4.09
C LEU A 35 -11.37 4.03 3.47
N THR A 36 -11.36 4.53 2.24
CA THR A 36 -12.57 4.91 1.52
C THR A 36 -13.45 3.70 1.23
N ALA A 37 -12.87 2.58 0.80
CA ALA A 37 -13.59 1.32 0.60
C ALA A 37 -14.23 0.78 1.90
N CYS A 38 -13.63 1.05 3.06
CA CYS A 38 -14.16 0.64 4.36
C CYS A 38 -15.19 1.61 4.97
N LYS A 39 -15.35 2.83 4.41
CA LYS A 39 -16.33 3.80 4.91
C LYS A 39 -17.74 3.37 4.55
N GLY A 40 -18.62 3.38 5.54
CA GLY A 40 -20.05 3.13 5.32
C GLY A 40 -20.39 1.71 4.87
N LEU A 41 -19.50 0.74 5.07
CA LEU A 41 -19.82 -0.68 4.82
C LEU A 41 -21.00 -1.12 5.69
N SER A 42 -21.91 -1.89 5.11
CA SER A 42 -22.94 -2.62 5.85
C SER A 42 -22.31 -3.64 6.80
N ASP A 43 -23.05 -4.08 7.82
CA ASP A 43 -22.53 -5.07 8.75
C ASP A 43 -22.26 -6.42 8.08
N GLY A 44 -23.03 -6.78 7.04
CA GLY A 44 -22.74 -7.94 6.19
C GLY A 44 -21.38 -7.85 5.49
N ARG A 45 -21.07 -6.72 4.85
CA ARG A 45 -19.78 -6.50 4.18
C ARG A 45 -18.61 -6.41 5.18
N LYS A 46 -18.84 -5.84 6.36
CA LYS A 46 -17.88 -5.87 7.47
C LYS A 46 -17.57 -7.30 7.90
N ASN A 47 -18.59 -8.13 8.12
CA ASN A 47 -18.43 -9.53 8.50
C ASN A 47 -17.73 -10.34 7.40
N ALA A 48 -18.03 -10.06 6.12
CA ALA A 48 -17.37 -10.71 5.00
C ALA A 48 -15.84 -10.48 4.98
N ILE A 49 -15.37 -9.29 5.39
CA ILE A 49 -13.93 -9.02 5.55
C ILE A 49 -13.37 -9.77 6.77
N ASP A 50 -14.10 -9.77 7.88
CA ASP A 50 -13.67 -10.41 9.13
C ASP A 50 -13.58 -11.94 8.98
N GLU A 51 -14.44 -12.57 8.17
CA GLU A 51 -14.38 -14.00 7.82
C GLU A 51 -13.13 -14.39 7.03
N MET A 52 -12.52 -13.44 6.33
CA MET A 52 -11.23 -13.62 5.65
C MET A 52 -10.04 -13.30 6.56
N ASP A 53 -10.27 -13.09 7.86
CA ASP A 53 -9.27 -12.74 8.89
C ASP A 53 -8.60 -11.36 8.69
N PHE A 54 -9.29 -10.42 8.01
CA PHE A 54 -8.78 -9.07 7.72
C PHE A 54 -9.36 -7.95 8.60
N LYS A 55 -9.86 -8.29 9.80
CA LYS A 55 -10.53 -7.32 10.69
C LYS A 55 -9.63 -6.12 11.03
N SER A 56 -8.39 -6.38 11.45
CA SER A 56 -7.47 -5.30 11.82
C SER A 56 -7.13 -4.40 10.63
N LEU A 57 -7.00 -4.99 9.44
CA LEU A 57 -6.73 -4.25 8.20
C LEU A 57 -7.90 -3.34 7.81
N ARG A 58 -9.14 -3.80 7.98
CA ARG A 58 -10.36 -3.00 7.80
C ARG A 58 -10.40 -1.79 8.74
N GLU A 59 -9.88 -1.94 9.95
CA GLU A 59 -9.89 -0.93 11.01
C GLU A 59 -8.70 0.04 10.96
N ILE A 60 -7.87 -0.02 9.91
CA ILE A 60 -6.77 0.92 9.72
C ILE A 60 -7.26 2.37 9.68
N LYS A 61 -6.64 3.23 10.49
CA LYS A 61 -6.99 4.65 10.61
C LYS A 61 -6.01 5.60 9.91
N CYS A 62 -4.83 5.10 9.56
CA CYS A 62 -3.77 5.91 8.97
C CYS A 62 -4.00 6.04 7.46
N GLY A 63 -4.49 7.18 6.96
CA GLY A 63 -4.64 7.41 5.51
C GLY A 63 -3.40 7.91 4.79
N HIS A 64 -2.47 8.53 5.53
CA HIS A 64 -1.27 9.15 5.00
C HIS A 64 -0.08 8.85 5.91
N PRO A 65 0.71 7.81 5.61
CA PRO A 65 1.95 7.56 6.35
C PRO A 65 2.91 8.74 6.16
N PHE A 66 3.50 9.20 7.27
CA PHE A 66 4.45 10.32 7.23
C PHE A 66 5.69 9.91 6.42
N SER A 67 5.94 10.61 5.31
CA SER A 67 6.94 10.20 4.31
C SER A 67 8.36 10.10 4.89
N PHE A 68 8.76 11.06 5.72
CA PHE A 68 10.07 11.02 6.37
C PHE A 68 10.21 9.87 7.37
N LEU A 69 9.16 9.56 8.14
CA LEU A 69 9.19 8.42 9.05
C LEU A 69 9.26 7.10 8.27
N SER A 70 8.49 7.00 7.18
CA SER A 70 8.48 5.82 6.31
C SER A 70 9.85 5.58 5.68
N GLU A 71 10.48 6.64 5.16
CA GLU A 71 11.84 6.59 4.61
C GLU A 71 12.86 6.22 5.69
N TRP A 72 12.76 6.83 6.87
CA TRP A 72 13.66 6.56 7.99
C TRP A 72 13.57 5.10 8.44
N LEU A 73 12.36 4.56 8.63
CA LEU A 73 12.14 3.15 8.97
C LEU A 73 12.67 2.22 7.88
N ALA A 74 12.45 2.54 6.60
CA ALA A 74 12.96 1.74 5.49
C ALA A 74 14.50 1.68 5.47
N ARG A 75 15.19 2.77 5.82
CA ARG A 75 16.66 2.80 5.93
C ARG A 75 17.21 1.99 7.10
N LEU A 76 16.39 1.76 8.12
CA LEU A 76 16.77 0.96 9.30
C LEU A 76 16.44 -0.53 9.16
N TYR A 77 15.76 -0.92 8.08
CA TYR A 77 15.40 -2.31 7.83
C TYR A 77 16.63 -3.12 7.39
N GLU A 78 16.92 -4.19 8.12
CA GLU A 78 17.95 -5.18 7.80
C GLU A 78 17.29 -6.41 7.15
N PRO A 79 17.48 -6.62 5.83
CA PRO A 79 16.77 -7.67 5.11
C PRO A 79 17.13 -9.09 5.58
N LYS A 80 18.38 -9.33 6.01
CA LYS A 80 18.82 -10.67 6.40
C LYS A 80 18.14 -11.16 7.67
N SER A 81 17.96 -10.27 8.64
CA SER A 81 17.34 -10.61 9.92
C SER A 81 15.86 -10.27 9.97
N ARG A 82 15.33 -9.61 8.92
CA ARG A 82 13.92 -9.18 8.82
C ARG A 82 13.52 -8.31 10.01
N GLU A 83 14.34 -7.32 10.34
CA GLU A 83 14.11 -6.43 11.48
C GLU A 83 14.36 -4.98 11.12
N VAL A 84 13.62 -4.07 11.73
CA VAL A 84 13.99 -2.65 11.80
C VAL A 84 14.92 -2.47 13.01
N VAL A 85 16.17 -2.11 12.77
CA VAL A 85 17.19 -1.94 13.81
C VAL A 85 17.33 -0.46 14.14
N VAL A 86 16.87 -0.05 15.32
CA VAL A 86 16.98 1.34 15.79
C VAL A 86 18.24 1.48 16.64
N PRO A 87 19.29 2.20 16.18
CA PRO A 87 20.55 2.30 16.89
C PRO A 87 20.39 2.80 18.33
N GLY A 88 20.96 2.06 19.28
CA GLY A 88 20.89 2.39 20.71
C GLY A 88 19.50 2.23 21.37
N ARG A 89 18.49 1.72 20.64
CA ARG A 89 17.13 1.53 21.19
C ARG A 89 16.60 0.10 21.10
N GLY A 90 16.99 -0.67 20.08
CA GLY A 90 16.58 -2.07 19.94
C GLY A 90 16.20 -2.45 18.52
N ARG A 91 15.41 -3.52 18.40
CA ARG A 91 15.06 -4.17 17.14
C ARG A 91 13.56 -4.45 17.11
N ILE A 92 12.95 -4.25 15.95
CA ILE A 92 11.53 -4.56 15.71
C ILE A 92 11.49 -5.67 14.65
N PRO A 93 11.10 -6.90 15.00
CA PRO A 93 10.95 -7.97 14.01
C PRO A 93 9.81 -7.65 13.04
N VAL A 94 10.06 -7.93 11.77
CA VAL A 94 9.13 -7.85 10.63
C VAL A 94 9.04 -9.26 10.03
N ASN A 95 8.39 -10.15 10.79
CA ASN A 95 8.11 -11.53 10.42
C ASN A 95 6.60 -11.79 10.30
N GLU A 96 6.23 -12.98 9.87
CA GLU A 96 4.84 -13.38 9.61
C GLU A 96 3.95 -13.18 10.85
N GLU A 97 4.46 -13.53 12.04
CA GLU A 97 3.75 -13.34 13.31
C GLU A 97 3.50 -11.85 13.62
N SER A 98 4.52 -11.01 13.44
CA SER A 98 4.39 -9.57 13.68
C SER A 98 3.42 -8.90 12.71
N VAL A 99 3.44 -9.31 11.44
CA VAL A 99 2.54 -8.79 10.41
C VAL A 99 1.11 -9.23 10.70
N HIS A 100 0.87 -10.49 11.02
CA HIS A 100 -0.45 -10.97 11.45
C HIS A 100 -0.97 -10.20 12.67
N ARG A 101 -0.14 -10.05 13.72
CA ARG A 101 -0.54 -9.37 14.95
C ARG A 101 -0.90 -7.89 14.73
N VAL A 102 -0.17 -7.19 13.87
CA VAL A 102 -0.35 -5.74 13.66
C VAL A 102 -1.38 -5.45 12.58
N MET A 103 -1.30 -6.15 11.46
CA MET A 103 -2.12 -5.87 10.28
C MET A 103 -3.39 -6.72 10.24
N GLY A 104 -3.47 -7.81 11.00
CA GLY A 104 -4.55 -8.81 10.89
C GLY A 104 -4.66 -9.29 9.46
N VAL A 105 -3.56 -9.81 8.92
CA VAL A 105 -3.60 -10.59 7.68
C VAL A 105 -3.59 -12.07 8.07
N PRO A 106 -4.20 -12.97 7.29
CA PRO A 106 -4.14 -14.41 7.55
C PRO A 106 -2.72 -14.92 7.81
N ARG A 107 -2.61 -15.93 8.67
CA ARG A 107 -1.37 -16.67 8.95
C ARG A 107 -1.66 -18.16 9.01
N GLY A 108 -2.18 -18.67 7.90
CA GLY A 108 -2.54 -20.06 7.73
C GLY A 108 -1.33 -20.94 7.43
N ARG A 109 -1.56 -22.03 6.68
CA ARG A 109 -0.52 -23.02 6.35
C ARG A 109 -0.27 -23.16 4.85
N GLU A 110 -1.13 -22.58 4.04
CA GLU A 110 -1.05 -22.67 2.58
C GLU A 110 -0.27 -21.47 2.03
N ASP A 111 0.54 -21.72 1.00
CA ASP A 111 1.27 -20.64 0.35
C ASP A 111 0.33 -19.73 -0.43
N VAL A 112 0.59 -18.42 -0.39
CA VAL A 112 -0.14 -17.46 -1.23
C VAL A 112 0.22 -17.71 -2.70
N PRO A 113 -0.76 -17.99 -3.59
CA PRO A 113 -0.50 -18.15 -5.02
C PRO A 113 -0.23 -16.79 -5.69
N TYR A 114 0.93 -16.19 -5.40
CA TYR A 114 1.36 -14.87 -5.91
C TYR A 114 2.43 -14.98 -7.02
N ASN A 115 2.15 -15.82 -8.01
CA ASN A 115 3.06 -16.10 -9.13
C ASN A 115 2.59 -15.42 -10.42
N LEU A 116 3.25 -15.71 -11.54
CA LEU A 116 2.70 -15.33 -12.85
C LEU A 116 1.33 -16.01 -13.01
N PRO A 117 0.29 -15.26 -13.45
CA PRO A 117 -1.04 -15.81 -13.60
C PRO A 117 -1.06 -16.90 -14.68
N THR A 118 -1.81 -17.96 -14.41
CA THR A 118 -2.19 -18.99 -15.38
C THR A 118 -3.29 -18.47 -16.32
N GLU A 119 -3.60 -19.20 -17.39
CA GLU A 119 -4.72 -18.84 -18.27
C GLU A 119 -6.04 -18.76 -17.50
N ALA A 120 -6.30 -19.71 -16.59
CA ALA A 120 -7.48 -19.71 -15.74
C ALA A 120 -7.55 -18.47 -14.81
N ASP A 121 -6.40 -17.99 -14.31
CA ASP A 121 -6.33 -16.76 -13.51
C ASP A 121 -6.71 -15.54 -14.35
N ILE A 122 -6.28 -15.50 -15.61
CA ILE A 122 -6.61 -14.43 -16.53
C ILE A 122 -8.09 -14.45 -16.91
N GLU A 123 -8.66 -15.63 -17.19
CA GLU A 123 -10.09 -15.81 -17.45
C GLU A 123 -10.94 -15.31 -16.27
N LEU A 124 -10.58 -15.65 -15.03
CA LEU A 124 -11.23 -15.13 -13.82
C LEU A 124 -11.13 -13.60 -13.74
N GLY A 125 -9.97 -13.03 -14.09
CA GLY A 125 -9.77 -11.59 -14.19
C GLY A 125 -10.71 -10.93 -15.21
N ILE A 126 -10.93 -11.57 -16.36
CA ILE A 126 -11.84 -11.10 -17.42
C ILE A 126 -13.29 -11.21 -16.96
N GLU A 127 -13.69 -12.28 -16.27
CA GLU A 127 -15.04 -12.43 -15.71
C GLU A 127 -15.37 -11.31 -14.71
N MET A 128 -14.39 -10.91 -13.90
CA MET A 128 -14.59 -9.85 -12.92
C MET A 128 -14.59 -8.44 -13.53
N PHE A 129 -13.69 -8.18 -14.48
CA PHE A 129 -13.34 -6.81 -14.91
C PHE A 129 -13.49 -6.56 -16.41
N GLY A 130 -13.92 -7.55 -17.20
CA GLY A 130 -14.00 -7.47 -18.65
C GLY A 130 -14.91 -6.36 -19.16
N GLU A 131 -15.97 -6.04 -18.42
CA GLU A 131 -16.89 -4.94 -18.71
C GLU A 131 -16.22 -3.56 -18.71
N LEU A 132 -15.07 -3.40 -18.03
CA LEU A 132 -14.29 -2.16 -18.05
C LEU A 132 -13.63 -1.91 -19.42
N GLY A 133 -13.44 -2.93 -20.24
CA GLY A 133 -12.77 -2.83 -21.54
C GLY A 133 -11.26 -2.52 -21.46
N HIS A 134 -10.67 -2.49 -20.26
CA HIS A 134 -9.25 -2.27 -20.05
C HIS A 134 -8.75 -2.93 -18.77
N THR A 135 -7.43 -3.00 -18.57
CA THR A 135 -6.85 -3.48 -17.30
C THR A 135 -7.37 -2.64 -16.14
N PRO A 136 -7.93 -3.25 -15.07
CA PRO A 136 -8.50 -2.52 -13.95
C PRO A 136 -7.45 -1.69 -13.22
N LYS A 137 -7.81 -0.46 -12.86
CA LYS A 137 -7.05 0.42 -11.97
C LYS A 137 -7.60 0.31 -10.55
N MET A 138 -6.80 0.72 -9.58
CA MET A 138 -7.25 0.77 -8.18
C MET A 138 -8.48 1.67 -7.98
N THR A 139 -8.63 2.73 -8.78
CA THR A 139 -9.81 3.59 -8.76
C THR A 139 -11.06 2.87 -9.24
N ASP A 140 -10.96 2.09 -10.31
CA ASP A 140 -12.09 1.36 -10.87
C ASP A 140 -12.59 0.31 -9.86
N VAL A 141 -11.67 -0.41 -9.22
CA VAL A 141 -12.02 -1.37 -8.16
C VAL A 141 -12.63 -0.68 -6.94
N LEU A 142 -12.13 0.49 -6.55
CA LEU A 142 -12.72 1.28 -5.47
C LEU A 142 -14.15 1.74 -5.80
N ASP A 143 -14.38 2.21 -7.01
CA ASP A 143 -15.70 2.67 -7.47
C ASP A 143 -16.68 1.49 -7.49
N LEU A 144 -16.23 0.32 -7.95
CA LEU A 144 -17.01 -0.91 -7.87
C LEU A 144 -17.37 -1.26 -6.42
N ILE A 145 -16.42 -1.27 -5.50
CA ILE A 145 -16.70 -1.59 -4.08
C ILE A 145 -17.71 -0.61 -3.45
N THR A 146 -17.58 0.68 -3.76
CA THR A 146 -18.40 1.75 -3.17
C THR A 146 -19.75 1.92 -3.86
N SER A 147 -19.93 1.39 -5.08
CA SER A 147 -21.22 1.38 -5.76
C SER A 147 -22.26 0.50 -5.03
N SER A 148 -23.51 0.98 -5.01
CA SER A 148 -24.65 0.27 -4.41
C SER A 148 -25.20 -0.86 -5.28
N VAL A 149 -24.64 -1.07 -6.47
CA VAL A 149 -25.15 -2.00 -7.50
C VAL A 149 -24.46 -3.37 -7.42
N ASN A 150 -23.33 -3.48 -6.74
CA ASN A 150 -22.56 -4.72 -6.75
C ASN A 150 -23.17 -5.82 -5.86
N ILE A 151 -23.43 -6.95 -6.52
CA ILE A 151 -23.84 -8.24 -5.95
C ILE A 151 -22.81 -8.65 -4.89
N ASP A 152 -23.27 -8.95 -3.67
CA ASP A 152 -22.41 -9.22 -2.52
C ASP A 152 -21.35 -10.33 -2.76
N GLU A 153 -21.57 -11.23 -3.73
CA GLU A 153 -20.63 -12.29 -4.10
C GLU A 153 -19.28 -11.76 -4.62
N LYS A 154 -19.26 -10.64 -5.36
CA LYS A 154 -18.02 -10.05 -5.91
C LYS A 154 -17.31 -9.13 -4.91
N PHE A 155 -17.93 -8.84 -3.76
CA PHE A 155 -17.37 -7.91 -2.78
C PHE A 155 -16.06 -8.40 -2.17
N LYS A 156 -16.01 -9.65 -1.66
CA LYS A 156 -14.80 -10.21 -1.05
C LYS A 156 -13.60 -10.17 -2.01
N PRO A 157 -13.71 -10.67 -3.27
CA PRO A 157 -12.63 -10.57 -4.24
C PRO A 157 -12.18 -9.13 -4.50
N MET A 158 -13.11 -8.21 -4.79
CA MET A 158 -12.74 -6.82 -5.10
C MET A 158 -12.03 -6.13 -3.93
N TRP A 159 -12.55 -6.31 -2.71
CA TRP A 159 -11.94 -5.72 -1.51
C TRP A 159 -10.55 -6.29 -1.27
N LEU A 160 -10.37 -7.61 -1.38
CA LEU A 160 -9.07 -8.27 -1.21
C LEU A 160 -8.07 -7.80 -2.28
N MET A 161 -8.50 -7.67 -3.53
CA MET A 161 -7.67 -7.13 -4.61
C MET A 161 -7.19 -5.71 -4.29
N LEU A 162 -8.09 -4.85 -3.82
CA LEU A 162 -7.76 -3.48 -3.45
C LEU A 162 -6.76 -3.46 -2.27
N ALA A 163 -7.05 -4.19 -1.19
CA ALA A 163 -6.18 -4.30 -0.03
C ALA A 163 -4.79 -4.87 -0.39
N GLY A 164 -4.77 -5.90 -1.23
CA GLY A 164 -3.57 -6.56 -1.72
C GLY A 164 -2.65 -5.62 -2.51
N ASN A 165 -3.21 -4.84 -3.43
CA ASN A 165 -2.44 -3.91 -4.27
C ASN A 165 -2.02 -2.63 -3.54
N ILE A 166 -2.64 -2.29 -2.40
CA ILE A 166 -2.33 -1.07 -1.65
C ILE A 166 -1.40 -1.34 -0.46
N VAL A 167 -1.62 -2.45 0.24
CA VAL A 167 -0.99 -2.69 1.55
C VAL A 167 -0.12 -3.94 1.55
N ILE A 168 -0.61 -5.08 1.04
CA ILE A 168 0.05 -6.38 1.24
C ILE A 168 1.23 -6.57 0.28
N ALA A 169 0.99 -6.41 -1.02
CA ALA A 169 2.04 -6.50 -2.06
C ALA A 169 1.89 -5.32 -3.04
N PRO A 170 2.13 -4.07 -2.57
CA PRO A 170 1.96 -2.90 -3.39
C PRO A 170 2.97 -2.85 -4.53
N THR A 171 2.52 -2.36 -5.68
CA THR A 171 3.39 -2.11 -6.84
C THR A 171 3.52 -0.61 -7.11
N THR A 172 4.45 -0.23 -7.98
CA THR A 172 4.59 1.17 -8.42
C THR A 172 3.54 1.59 -9.45
N SER A 173 2.78 0.62 -9.98
CA SER A 173 1.70 0.81 -10.95
C SER A 173 0.41 1.24 -10.26
N ASN A 174 -0.44 1.98 -10.97
CA ASN A 174 -1.81 2.26 -10.53
C ASN A 174 -2.82 1.19 -11.01
N LYS A 175 -2.36 0.26 -11.85
CA LYS A 175 -3.13 -0.89 -12.32
C LYS A 175 -3.08 -2.02 -11.29
N ILE A 176 -4.16 -2.77 -11.21
CA ILE A 176 -4.24 -4.00 -10.44
C ILE A 176 -3.27 -5.03 -11.03
N SER A 177 -2.46 -5.65 -10.17
CA SER A 177 -1.56 -6.74 -10.54
C SER A 177 -2.35 -8.03 -10.79
N PRO A 178 -2.25 -8.65 -11.98
CA PRO A 178 -2.89 -9.95 -12.27
C PRO A 178 -2.40 -11.09 -11.38
N ARG A 179 -1.24 -10.94 -10.71
CA ARG A 179 -0.70 -11.95 -9.78
C ARG A 179 -1.62 -12.26 -8.59
N TRP A 180 -2.56 -11.36 -8.31
CA TRP A 180 -3.55 -11.58 -7.26
C TRP A 180 -4.71 -12.48 -7.71
N TYR A 181 -4.93 -12.70 -9.01
CA TYR A 181 -6.08 -13.47 -9.50
C TYR A 181 -6.06 -14.93 -9.02
N GLY A 182 -4.88 -15.54 -8.87
CA GLY A 182 -4.75 -16.89 -8.29
C GLY A 182 -5.26 -17.00 -6.86
N VAL A 183 -5.16 -15.92 -6.07
CA VAL A 183 -5.70 -15.87 -4.70
C VAL A 183 -7.23 -15.89 -4.71
N LEU A 184 -7.84 -15.37 -5.77
CA LEU A 184 -9.30 -15.22 -5.85
C LEU A 184 -10.02 -16.51 -6.25
N GLN A 185 -9.32 -17.48 -6.85
CA GLN A 185 -9.91 -18.77 -7.24
C GLN A 185 -10.62 -19.46 -6.06
N ASN A 186 -10.08 -19.32 -4.85
CA ASN A 186 -10.64 -19.89 -3.63
C ASN A 186 -10.80 -18.83 -2.54
N ILE A 187 -11.63 -17.81 -2.80
CA ILE A 187 -11.85 -16.67 -1.88
C ILE A 187 -12.21 -17.09 -0.44
N ASN A 188 -12.93 -18.20 -0.27
CA ASN A 188 -13.34 -18.71 1.04
C ASN A 188 -12.19 -19.36 1.84
N ARG A 189 -11.07 -19.67 1.18
CA ARG A 189 -9.88 -20.27 1.78
C ARG A 189 -8.76 -19.27 2.05
N VAL A 190 -9.00 -17.97 1.82
CA VAL A 190 -7.99 -16.92 2.02
C VAL A 190 -7.45 -16.88 3.45
N LYS A 191 -8.28 -17.19 4.45
CA LYS A 191 -7.87 -17.32 5.85
C LYS A 191 -6.88 -18.46 6.12
N ASP A 192 -6.79 -19.43 5.22
CA ASP A 192 -5.89 -20.59 5.32
C ASP A 192 -4.51 -20.30 4.68
N LEU A 193 -4.35 -19.13 4.02
CA LEU A 193 -3.10 -18.68 3.40
C LEU A 193 -2.15 -18.05 4.44
N ASN A 194 -0.83 -18.17 4.22
CA ASN A 194 0.24 -17.64 5.07
C ASN A 194 0.95 -16.40 4.50
#